data_AF-A0AAE6X6H8-F1
#
_entry.id   AF-A0AAE6X6H8-F1
#
_cell.length_a   1.000
_cell.length_b   1.000
_cell.length_c   1.000
_cell.angle_alpha   90.00
_cell.angle_beta   90.00
_cell.angle_gamma   90.00
#
_symmetry.space_group_name_H-M   'P 1'
#
loop_
_entity.id
_entity.type
_entity.pdbx_description
1 polymer ?
#
loop_
_entity_poly.entity_id
_entity_poly.type
_entity_poly.pdbx_seq_one_letter_code
_entity_poly.pdbx_strand_id
1 'polypeptide(L)' 'MNEKLLNIIACPVSHQKLEWDKENNRLISRQAQLAYPIENGIPVLLPERAEKL' A
#
# COMPACT_ATOMS: atom_id res chain seq x y z
N MET A 1 -2.85 -23.63 2.78
CA MET A 1 -2.31 -22.44 3.48
C MET A 1 -2.83 -21.21 2.76
N ASN A 2 -3.55 -20.32 3.44
CA ASN A 2 -4.42 -19.32 2.81
C ASN A 2 -3.64 -18.16 2.17
N GLU A 3 -3.42 -18.24 0.86
CA GLU A 3 -2.84 -17.19 0.00
C GLU A 3 -3.83 -16.03 -0.29
N LYS A 4 -4.98 -16.02 0.38
CA LYS A 4 -6.14 -15.16 0.05
C LYS A 4 -6.36 -13.96 0.97
N LEU A 5 -5.63 -13.83 2.09
CA LEU A 5 -5.83 -12.69 3.00
C LEU A 5 -5.05 -11.41 2.61
N LEU A 6 -4.03 -11.50 1.78
CA LEU A 6 -3.27 -10.33 1.29
C LEU A 6 -3.87 -9.68 0.02
N ASN A 7 -4.98 -10.23 -0.49
CA ASN A 7 -5.66 -9.76 -1.70
C ASN A 7 -6.79 -8.73 -1.46
N ILE A 8 -6.99 -8.27 -0.22
CA ILE A 8 -8.13 -7.39 0.15
C ILE A 8 -7.70 -5.94 0.37
N ILE A 9 -6.41 -5.63 0.26
CA ILE A 9 -5.92 -4.27 0.48
C ILE A 9 -5.84 -3.53 -0.86
N ALA A 10 -6.87 -2.73 -1.12
CA ALA A 10 -6.92 -1.79 -2.23
C ALA A 10 -6.47 -0.39 -1.76
N CYS A 11 -5.94 0.40 -2.69
CA CYS A 11 -5.63 1.80 -2.46
C CYS A 11 -6.90 2.55 -2.00
N PRO A 12 -6.86 3.32 -0.90
CA PRO A 12 -8.03 4.07 -0.42
C PRO A 12 -8.49 5.18 -1.39
N VAL A 13 -7.64 5.56 -2.35
CA VAL A 13 -7.94 6.62 -3.33
C VAL A 13 -8.39 6.07 -4.67
N SER A 14 -7.67 5.08 -5.21
CA SER A 14 -7.96 4.52 -6.55
C SER A 14 -8.73 3.21 -6.52
N HIS A 15 -8.89 2.59 -5.34
CA HIS A 15 -9.46 1.26 -5.15
C HIS A 15 -8.79 0.14 -5.95
N GLN A 16 -7.58 0.39 -6.47
CA GLN A 16 -6.78 -0.61 -7.16
C GLN A 16 -5.78 -1.30 -6.24
N LYS A 17 -5.19 -2.38 -6.75
CA LYS A 17 -4.12 -3.11 -6.05
C LYS A 17 -2.93 -2.20 -5.74
N LEU A 18 -2.36 -2.40 -4.56
CA LEU A 18 -1.10 -1.82 -4.15
C LEU A 18 0.04 -2.81 -4.43
N GLU A 19 1.18 -2.29 -4.88
CA GLU A 19 2.40 -3.05 -5.07
C GLU A 19 3.26 -2.95 -3.80
N TRP A 20 3.79 -4.07 -3.31
CA TRP A 20 4.68 -4.02 -2.15
C TRP A 20 6.12 -3.75 -2.61
N ASP A 21 6.64 -2.60 -2.21
CA ASP A 21 8.04 -2.23 -2.31
C ASP A 21 8.77 -2.74 -1.06
N LYS A 22 9.44 -3.88 -1.24
CA LYS A 22 10.22 -4.53 -0.17
C LYS A 22 11.48 -3.76 0.19
N GLU A 23 12.04 -2.99 -0.74
CA GLU A 23 13.29 -2.26 -0.53
C GLU A 23 13.07 -1.11 0.44
N ASN A 24 11.95 -0.40 0.30
CA ASN A 24 11.59 0.73 1.16
C ASN A 24 10.50 0.40 2.18
N ASN A 25 10.12 -0.87 2.29
CA ASN A 25 9.07 -1.37 3.17
C ASN A 25 7.77 -0.52 3.11
N ARG A 26 7.21 -0.37 1.90
CA ARG A 26 6.04 0.48 1.64
C ARG A 26 5.13 -0.12 0.58
N LEU A 27 3.88 0.33 0.54
CA LEU A 27 2.88 -0.06 -0.46
C LEU A 27 2.71 1.06 -1.49
N ILE A 28 3.00 0.77 -2.75
CA ILE A 28 2.96 1.72 -3.86
C ILE A 28 1.64 1.59 -4.62
N SER A 29 0.99 2.72 -4.86
CA SER A 29 -0.13 2.87 -5.79
C SER A 29 0.35 3.57 -7.07
N ARG A 30 0.57 2.80 -8.15
CA ARG A 30 0.95 3.37 -9.45
C ARG A 30 -0.11 4.28 -10.06
N GLN A 31 -1.39 3.98 -9.86
CA GLN A 31 -2.46 4.82 -10.39
C GLN A 31 -2.57 6.16 -9.65
N ALA A 32 -2.47 6.14 -8.32
CA ALA A 32 -2.54 7.37 -7.54
C ALA A 32 -1.21 8.13 -7.48
N GLN A 33 -0.11 7.51 -7.94
CA GLN A 33 1.26 8.01 -7.77
C GLN A 33 1.60 8.30 -6.29
N LEU A 34 1.16 7.37 -5.42
CA LEU A 34 1.31 7.48 -3.97
C LEU A 34 2.03 6.24 -3.42
N ALA A 35 2.76 6.42 -2.33
CA ALA A 35 3.39 5.38 -1.55
C ALA A 35 2.93 5.47 -0.08
N TYR A 36 2.48 4.35 0.47
CA TYR A 36 1.98 4.22 1.83
C TYR A 36 3.02 3.49 2.69
N PRO A 37 3.54 4.08 3.76
CA PRO A 37 4.57 3.44 4.58
C PRO A 37 4.01 2.23 5.35
N ILE A 38 4.88 1.27 5.67
CA ILE A 38 4.57 0.16 6.57
C ILE A 38 5.30 0.39 7.89
N GLU A 39 4.53 0.69 8.95
CA GLU A 39 5.03 0.94 10.30
C GLU A 39 4.73 -0.27 11.19
N ASN A 40 5.73 -0.84 11.85
CA ASN A 40 5.58 -2.04 12.71
C ASN A 40 4.92 -3.24 12.01
N GLY A 41 5.12 -3.38 10.69
CA GLY A 41 4.48 -4.44 9.89
C GLY A 41 3.01 -4.17 9.54
N ILE A 42 2.48 -3.00 9.88
CA ILE A 42 1.11 -2.57 9.56
C ILE A 42 1.17 -1.50 8.46
N PRO A 43 0.50 -1.70 7.31
CA PRO A 43 0.44 -0.69 6.27
C PRO A 43 -0.43 0.50 6.69
N VAL A 44 0.13 1.71 6.60
CA VAL A 44 -0.55 2.96 6.95
C VAL A 44 -1.24 3.52 5.70
N LEU A 45 -2.46 3.07 5.44
CA LEU A 45 -3.27 3.48 4.29
C LEU A 45 -4.05 4.77 4.53
N LEU A 46 -3.36 5.78 5.06
CA LEU A 46 -3.94 7.10 5.31
C LEU A 46 -3.49 8.05 4.19
N PRO A 47 -4.40 8.70 3.46
CA PRO A 47 -4.03 9.65 2.40
C PRO A 47 -3.10 10.78 2.88
N GLU A 48 -3.24 11.21 4.14
CA GLU A 48 -2.40 12.21 4.78
C GLU A 48 -0.97 11.73 5.09
N ARG A 49 -0.75 10.42 5.20
CA ARG A 49 0.57 9.80 5.41
C ARG A 49 1.16 9.27 4.10
N ALA A 50 0.41 9.35 3.01
CA ALA A 50 0.87 8.90 1.71
C ALA A 50 1.91 9.88 1.15
N GLU A 51 3.04 9.34 0.71
CA GLU A 51 4.09 10.09 0.04
C GLU A 51 3.87 10.04 -1.47
N LYS A 52 4.22 11.10 -2.20
CA LYS A 52 4.20 11.04 -3.67
C LYS A 52 5.39 10.22 -4.17
N LEU A 53 5.13 9.39 -5.17
CA LEU A 53 6.15 8.65 -5.92
C LEU A 53 7.06 9.58 -6.73
#